data_AF-A0A165MBS7-F1
#
_entry.id   AF-A0A165MBS7-F1
#
_cell.length_a   1.000
_cell.length_b   1.000
_cell.length_c   1.000
_cell.angle_alpha   90.00
_cell.angle_beta   90.00
_cell.angle_gamma   90.00
#
_symmetry.space_group_name_H-M   'P 1'
#
loop_
_entity.id
_entity.type
_entity.pdbx_description
1 polymer ?
#
loop_
_entity_poly.entity_id
_entity_poly.type
_entity_poly.pdbx_seq_one_letter_code
_entity_poly.pdbx_strand_id
1 'polypeptide(L)'
;MARSSLFQEMKKTFLLHAIAAHFSSGLVPAALLYLLLTIQTGNVFFERTISHLILVTLFAVPVSIFSGVNDWRTKFRGAMAPIFMKKLMLSGLLFFLCLASLAIRFIHPDVMAEGGLLLGAYAGLHLAMLPVVILLGHYGRKLSSQLCQTGRPESPLNPY
;
A
#
# COMPACT_ATOMS: atom_id res chain seq x y z
N MET A 1 32.85 3.46 -23.21
CA MET A 1 31.64 3.11 -22.44
C MET A 1 30.43 3.69 -23.16
N ALA A 2 29.55 2.85 -23.71
CA ALA A 2 28.37 3.34 -24.43
C ALA A 2 27.37 3.96 -23.44
N ARG A 3 27.00 5.22 -23.66
CA ARG A 3 26.03 5.95 -22.84
C ARG A 3 24.65 5.33 -23.08
N SER A 4 24.10 4.60 -22.12
CA SER A 4 22.72 4.14 -22.21
C SER A 4 21.79 5.34 -22.37
N SER A 5 20.78 5.23 -23.24
CA SER A 5 19.77 6.28 -23.33
C SER A 5 19.00 6.34 -22.01
N LEU A 6 18.60 7.53 -21.57
CA LEU A 6 17.85 7.72 -20.31
C LEU A 6 16.64 6.79 -20.20
N PHE A 7 15.99 6.49 -21.34
CA PHE A 7 14.87 5.55 -21.41
C PHE A 7 15.25 4.10 -21.08
N GLN A 8 16.42 3.64 -21.50
CA GLN A 8 16.93 2.31 -21.13
C GLN A 8 17.28 2.23 -19.65
N GLU A 9 17.82 3.31 -19.07
CA GLU A 9 18.10 3.37 -17.62
C GLU A 9 16.81 3.35 -16.81
N MET A 10 15.82 4.16 -17.20
CA MET A 10 14.49 4.16 -16.57
C MET A 10 13.85 2.77 -16.61
N LYS A 11 13.87 2.08 -17.76
CA LYS A 11 13.33 0.71 -17.86
C LYS A 11 14.01 -0.28 -16.91
N LYS A 12 15.31 -0.13 -16.66
CA LYS A 12 16.07 -1.00 -15.76
C LYS A 12 15.81 -0.72 -14.29
N THR A 13 15.52 0.54 -13.93
CA THR A 13 15.28 0.96 -12.53
C THR A 13 13.80 0.99 -12.15
N PHE A 14 12.88 0.90 -13.11
CA PHE A 14 11.44 0.93 -12.86
C PHE A 14 10.97 -0.29 -12.08
N LEU A 15 10.67 -0.08 -10.79
CA LEU A 15 10.08 -1.09 -9.92
C LEU A 15 8.58 -0.84 -9.81
N LEU A 16 7.82 -1.43 -10.73
CA LEU A 16 6.36 -1.30 -10.79
C LEU A 16 5.71 -1.62 -9.44
N HIS A 17 6.19 -2.67 -8.75
CA HIS A 17 5.79 -3.02 -7.40
C HIS A 17 5.96 -1.89 -6.39
N ALA A 18 7.13 -1.24 -6.39
CA ALA A 18 7.40 -0.17 -5.44
C ALA A 18 6.46 1.01 -5.67
N ILE A 19 6.26 1.41 -6.92
CA ILE A 19 5.36 2.51 -7.29
C ILE A 19 3.94 2.21 -6.82
N ALA A 20 3.40 1.05 -7.19
CA ALA A 20 2.04 0.67 -6.82
C ALA A 20 1.85 0.57 -5.30
N ALA A 21 2.82 -0.02 -4.57
CA ALA A 21 2.78 -0.12 -3.12
C ALA A 21 2.86 1.25 -2.42
N HIS A 22 3.71 2.16 -2.92
CA HIS A 22 3.83 3.52 -2.39
C HIS A 22 2.58 4.34 -2.68
N PHE A 23 1.95 4.14 -3.84
CA PHE A 23 0.71 4.81 -4.20
C PHE A 23 -0.40 4.49 -3.18
N SER A 24 -0.66 3.20 -2.92
CA SER A 24 -1.63 2.80 -1.88
C SER A 24 -1.26 3.30 -0.48
N SER A 25 0.03 3.33 -0.16
CA SER A 25 0.49 3.80 1.16
C SER A 25 0.36 5.31 1.36
N GLY A 26 0.37 6.10 0.28
CA GLY A 26 0.17 7.54 0.34
C GLY A 26 -1.30 7.95 0.25
N LEU A 27 -2.09 7.24 -0.57
CA LEU A 27 -3.50 7.57 -0.78
C LEU A 27 -4.40 7.27 0.42
N VAL A 28 -4.14 6.19 1.17
CA VAL A 28 -4.94 5.84 2.35
C VAL A 28 -4.85 6.90 3.46
N PRO A 29 -3.65 7.38 3.87
CA PRO A 29 -3.55 8.50 4.80
C PRO A 29 -4.21 9.78 4.27
N ALA A 30 -4.06 10.08 2.98
CA ALA A 30 -4.72 11.23 2.37
C ALA A 30 -6.25 11.11 2.45
N ALA A 31 -6.81 9.92 2.17
CA ALA A 31 -8.25 9.65 2.30
C ALA A 31 -8.74 9.86 3.74
N LEU A 32 -7.94 9.51 4.74
CA LEU A 32 -8.27 9.79 6.14
C LEU A 32 -8.26 11.28 6.48
N LEU A 33 -7.32 12.05 5.93
CA LEU A 33 -7.33 13.51 6.10
C LEU A 33 -8.62 14.11 5.50
N TYR A 34 -9.02 13.65 4.32
CA TYR A 34 -10.29 14.07 3.71
C TYR A 34 -11.52 13.60 4.51
N LEU A 35 -11.46 12.45 5.18
CA LEU A 35 -12.52 12.01 6.09
C LEU A 35 -12.67 12.97 7.28
N LEU A 36 -11.57 13.37 7.90
CA LEU A 36 -11.60 14.36 8.99
C LEU A 36 -12.18 15.70 8.52
N LEU A 37 -11.76 16.17 7.34
CA LEU A 37 -12.32 17.39 6.73
C LEU A 37 -13.82 17.24 6.44
N THR A 38 -14.26 16.07 5.97
CA THR A 38 -15.68 15.79 5.71
C THR A 38 -16.49 15.84 6.99
N ILE A 39 -16.02 15.21 8.08
CA ILE A 39 -16.69 15.22 9.38
C ILE A 39 -16.78 16.65 9.94
N GLN A 40 -15.73 17.45 9.79
CA GLN A 40 -15.69 18.82 10.31
C GLN A 40 -16.55 19.80 9.50
N THR A 41 -16.60 19.64 8.18
CA THR A 41 -17.24 20.64 7.28
C THR A 41 -18.59 20.19 6.73
N GLY A 42 -18.91 18.90 6.78
CA GLY A 42 -20.06 18.31 6.10
C GLY A 42 -19.99 18.40 4.57
N ASN A 43 -18.84 18.74 4.00
CA ASN A 43 -18.72 19.03 2.58
C ASN A 43 -18.62 17.75 1.72
N VAL A 44 -19.62 17.55 0.86
CA VAL A 44 -19.73 16.42 -0.07
C VAL A 44 -18.56 16.28 -1.05
N PHE A 45 -17.82 17.37 -1.34
CA PHE A 45 -16.65 17.31 -2.23
C PHE A 45 -15.49 16.56 -1.58
N PHE A 46 -15.28 16.72 -0.27
CA PHE A 46 -14.25 15.97 0.46
C PHE A 46 -14.62 14.49 0.52
N GLU A 47 -15.89 14.18 0.81
CA GLU A 47 -16.41 12.82 0.82
C GLU A 47 -16.19 12.13 -0.53
N ARG A 48 -16.54 12.80 -1.63
CA ARG A 48 -16.33 12.27 -2.97
C ARG A 48 -14.85 12.05 -3.27
N THR A 49 -13.97 12.92 -2.76
CA THR A 49 -12.52 12.75 -2.90
C THR A 49 -12.05 11.46 -2.23
N ILE A 50 -12.55 11.13 -1.03
CA ILE A 50 -12.25 9.87 -0.34
C ILE A 50 -12.55 8.68 -1.26
N SER A 51 -13.74 8.63 -1.87
CA SER A 51 -14.13 7.53 -2.77
C SER A 51 -13.18 7.38 -3.96
N HIS A 52 -12.74 8.49 -4.57
CA HIS A 52 -11.75 8.44 -5.66
C HIS A 52 -10.40 7.89 -5.20
N LEU A 53 -9.90 8.35 -4.04
CA LEU A 53 -8.62 7.88 -3.49
C LEU A 53 -8.65 6.39 -3.16
N ILE A 54 -9.75 5.91 -2.55
CA ILE A 54 -9.95 4.49 -2.25
C ILE A 54 -10.11 3.67 -3.53
N LEU A 55 -10.81 4.18 -4.54
CA LEU A 55 -10.94 3.51 -5.84
C LEU A 55 -9.58 3.31 -6.52
N VAL A 56 -8.75 4.35 -6.56
CA VAL A 56 -7.41 4.22 -7.15
C VAL A 56 -6.54 3.28 -6.31
N THR A 57 -6.66 3.32 -4.98
CA THR A 57 -5.99 2.37 -4.08
C THR A 57 -6.41 0.93 -4.37
N LEU A 58 -7.72 0.68 -4.55
CA LEU A 58 -8.26 -0.65 -4.85
C LEU A 58 -7.63 -1.25 -6.10
N PHE A 59 -7.39 -0.46 -7.15
CA PHE A 59 -6.72 -0.93 -8.36
C PHE A 59 -5.19 -1.02 -8.23
N ALA A 60 -4.58 -0.13 -7.44
CA ALA A 60 -3.14 -0.17 -7.20
C ALA A 60 -2.70 -1.40 -6.40
N VAL A 61 -3.54 -1.89 -5.47
CA VAL A 61 -3.20 -3.04 -4.61
C VAL A 61 -2.97 -4.35 -5.39
N PRO A 62 -3.88 -4.80 -6.28
CA PRO A 62 -3.64 -5.97 -7.14
C PRO A 62 -2.38 -5.83 -7.98
N VAL A 63 -2.17 -4.65 -8.57
CA VAL A 63 -0.95 -4.36 -9.36
C VAL A 63 0.30 -4.52 -8.51
N SER A 64 0.29 -3.99 -7.29
CA SER A 64 1.37 -4.15 -6.30
C SER A 64 1.61 -5.60 -5.91
N ILE A 65 0.54 -6.38 -5.68
CA ILE A 65 0.62 -7.81 -5.35
C ILE A 65 1.24 -8.60 -6.50
N PHE A 66 0.71 -8.49 -7.71
CA PHE A 66 1.19 -9.26 -8.86
C PHE A 66 2.65 -8.94 -9.20
N SER A 67 2.99 -7.64 -9.27
CA SER A 67 4.36 -7.23 -9.52
C SER A 67 5.30 -7.61 -8.39
N GLY A 68 4.86 -7.56 -7.13
CA GLY A 68 5.64 -8.00 -5.98
C GLY A 68 5.92 -9.51 -5.97
N VAL A 69 4.93 -10.32 -6.34
CA VAL A 69 5.11 -11.78 -6.52
C VAL A 69 6.07 -12.08 -7.66
N ASN A 70 5.96 -11.37 -8.78
CA ASN A 70 6.89 -11.53 -9.89
C ASN A 70 8.33 -11.19 -9.47
N ASP A 71 8.53 -10.03 -8.84
CA ASP A 71 9.84 -9.60 -8.33
C ASP A 71 10.42 -10.58 -7.30
N TRP A 72 9.56 -11.14 -6.44
CA TRP A 72 9.98 -12.14 -5.46
C TRP A 72 10.45 -13.43 -6.12
N ARG A 73 9.72 -13.92 -7.14
CA ARG A 73 10.11 -15.12 -7.90
C ARG A 73 11.43 -14.92 -8.65
N THR A 74 11.61 -13.77 -9.31
CA THR A 74 12.80 -13.54 -10.14
C THR A 74 14.05 -13.22 -9.32
N LYS A 75 13.92 -12.43 -8.23
CA LYS A 75 15.07 -11.96 -7.44
C LYS A 75 15.43 -12.87 -6.27
N PHE A 76 14.46 -13.55 -5.67
CA PHE A 76 14.66 -14.37 -4.46
C PHE A 76 14.45 -15.87 -4.71
N ARG A 77 14.36 -16.28 -5.98
CA ARG A 77 14.15 -17.69 -6.41
C ARG A 77 12.94 -18.35 -5.73
N GLY A 78 11.95 -17.57 -5.30
CA GLY A 78 10.77 -18.08 -4.59
C GLY A 78 11.05 -18.63 -3.18
N ALA A 79 12.17 -18.28 -2.55
CA ALA A 79 12.45 -18.68 -1.17
C ALA A 79 11.40 -18.07 -0.22
N MET A 80 10.69 -18.94 0.51
CA MET A 80 9.59 -18.58 1.42
C MET A 80 10.09 -17.70 2.57
N ALA A 81 10.11 -16.39 2.36
CA ALA A 81 10.44 -15.42 3.37
C ALA A 81 9.18 -15.09 4.21
N PRO A 82 9.18 -15.31 5.54
CA PRO A 82 8.03 -15.02 6.39
C PRO A 82 7.53 -13.56 6.28
N ILE A 83 8.45 -12.63 6.02
CA ILE A 83 8.14 -11.20 5.82
C ILE A 83 7.36 -10.97 4.53
N PHE A 84 7.66 -11.73 3.46
CA PHE A 84 6.93 -11.63 2.20
C PHE A 84 5.48 -12.10 2.37
N MET A 85 5.25 -13.19 3.09
CA MET A 85 3.89 -13.67 3.37
C MET A 85 3.07 -12.68 4.19
N LYS A 86 3.68 -12.05 5.21
CA LYS A 86 3.02 -10.98 5.97
C LYS A 86 2.62 -9.80 5.09
N LYS A 87 3.47 -9.38 4.14
CA LYS A 87 3.13 -8.33 3.17
C LYS A 87 1.96 -8.73 2.27
N LEU A 88 1.94 -9.98 1.80
CA LEU A 88 0.86 -10.46 0.94
C LEU A 88 -0.48 -10.50 1.69
N MET A 89 -0.48 -10.99 2.94
CA MET A 89 -1.66 -10.99 3.81
C MET A 89 -2.17 -9.58 4.09
N LEU A 90 -1.28 -8.64 4.44
CA LEU A 90 -1.66 -7.24 4.68
C LEU A 90 -2.17 -6.55 3.42
N SER A 91 -1.59 -6.85 2.25
CA SER A 91 -2.06 -6.30 0.98
C SER A 91 -3.44 -6.85 0.61
N GLY A 92 -3.69 -8.15 0.85
CA GLY A 92 -5.01 -8.75 0.70
C GLY A 92 -6.03 -8.14 1.65
N LEU A 93 -5.67 -7.96 2.93
CA LEU A 93 -6.52 -7.29 3.90
C LEU A 93 -6.87 -5.86 3.46
N LEU A 94 -5.88 -5.09 2.98
CA LEU A 94 -6.11 -3.74 2.46
C LEU A 94 -7.09 -3.76 1.27
N PHE A 95 -6.93 -4.72 0.35
CA PHE A 95 -7.83 -4.88 -0.79
C PHE A 95 -9.29 -5.09 -0.34
N PHE A 96 -9.53 -6.01 0.61
CA PHE A 96 -10.87 -6.27 1.11
C PHE A 96 -11.46 -5.09 1.88
N LEU A 97 -10.65 -4.35 2.64
CA LEU A 97 -11.09 -3.13 3.31
C LEU A 97 -11.52 -2.07 2.29
N CYS A 98 -10.71 -1.82 1.25
CA CYS A 98 -11.05 -0.87 0.18
C CYS A 98 -12.32 -1.31 -0.56
N LEU A 99 -12.45 -2.60 -0.88
CA LEU A 99 -13.62 -3.14 -1.55
C LEU A 99 -14.89 -2.99 -0.71
N ALA A 100 -14.81 -3.32 0.59
CA ALA A 100 -15.93 -3.16 1.52
C ALA A 100 -16.34 -1.69 1.66
N SER A 101 -15.37 -0.78 1.76
CA SER A 101 -15.62 0.66 1.84
C SER A 101 -16.35 1.18 0.59
N LEU A 102 -15.91 0.78 -0.59
CA LEU A 102 -16.57 1.17 -1.84
C LEU A 102 -17.94 0.49 -1.98
N ALA A 103 -18.08 -0.76 -1.57
CA ALA A 103 -19.37 -1.46 -1.59
C ALA A 103 -20.41 -0.74 -0.72
N ILE A 104 -20.05 -0.34 0.51
CA ILE A 104 -20.92 0.49 1.36
C ILE A 104 -21.29 1.78 0.64
N ARG A 105 -20.32 2.45 0.00
CA ARG A 105 -20.57 3.70 -0.72
C ARG A 105 -21.49 3.53 -1.94
N PHE A 106 -21.37 2.42 -2.66
CA PHE A 106 -22.20 2.12 -3.82
C PHE A 106 -23.63 1.77 -3.43
N ILE A 107 -23.82 1.07 -2.29
CA ILE A 107 -25.15 0.69 -1.80
C ILE A 107 -25.82 1.85 -1.07
N HIS A 108 -25.05 2.65 -0.32
CA HIS A 108 -25.50 3.81 0.45
C HIS A 108 -24.71 5.08 0.02
N PRO A 109 -25.11 5.72 -1.09
CA PRO A 109 -24.45 6.92 -1.62
C PRO A 109 -24.52 8.14 -0.72
N ASP A 110 -25.32 8.10 0.35
CA ASP A 110 -25.49 9.17 1.33
C ASP A 110 -25.08 8.71 2.74
N VAL A 111 -24.20 7.69 2.86
CA VAL A 111 -23.76 7.11 4.14
C VAL A 111 -23.24 8.13 5.17
N MET A 112 -22.67 9.26 4.73
CA MET A 112 -22.24 10.34 5.63
C MET A 112 -23.40 11.21 6.13
N ALA A 113 -24.47 11.34 5.34
CA ALA A 113 -25.65 12.14 5.69
C ALA A 113 -26.70 11.35 6.48
N GLU A 114 -26.84 10.05 6.21
CA GLU A 114 -27.78 9.15 6.90
C GLU A 114 -27.42 8.94 8.40
N GLY A 115 -26.14 9.04 8.73
CA GLY A 115 -25.65 8.88 10.11
C GLY A 115 -25.80 7.45 10.66
N GLY A 116 -25.71 7.31 11.99
CA GLY A 116 -25.95 6.04 12.68
C GLY A 116 -24.80 5.02 12.62
N LEU A 117 -25.13 3.73 12.78
CA LEU A 117 -24.13 2.65 12.86
C LEU A 117 -23.34 2.48 11.57
N LEU A 118 -23.97 2.71 10.41
CA LEU A 118 -23.33 2.55 9.11
C LEU A 118 -22.23 3.60 8.87
N LEU A 119 -22.47 4.85 9.29
CA LEU A 119 -21.44 5.91 9.34
C LEU A 119 -20.22 5.45 10.15
N GLY A 120 -20.46 4.93 11.36
CA GLY A 120 -19.41 4.44 12.25
C GLY A 120 -18.63 3.28 11.63
N ALA A 121 -19.30 2.34 10.99
CA ALA A 121 -18.67 1.24 10.26
C ALA A 121 -17.83 1.73 9.07
N TYR A 122 -18.36 2.65 8.27
CA TYR A 122 -17.64 3.24 7.13
C TYR A 122 -16.40 4.02 7.57
N ALA A 123 -16.52 4.88 8.58
CA ALA A 123 -15.38 5.60 9.15
C ALA A 123 -14.36 4.62 9.77
N GLY A 124 -14.85 3.60 10.47
CA GLY A 124 -14.04 2.52 11.05
C GLY A 124 -13.23 1.75 10.01
N LEU A 125 -13.79 1.48 8.83
CA LEU A 125 -13.04 0.86 7.73
C LEU A 125 -11.86 1.73 7.28
N HIS A 126 -12.07 3.04 7.10
CA HIS A 126 -10.99 3.95 6.70
C HIS A 126 -9.89 4.01 7.77
N LEU A 127 -10.29 4.10 9.05
CA LEU A 127 -9.36 4.07 10.18
C LEU A 127 -8.59 2.76 10.24
N ALA A 128 -9.23 1.62 9.96
CA ALA A 128 -8.59 0.31 9.94
C ALA A 128 -7.59 0.15 8.79
N MET A 129 -7.75 0.85 7.66
CA MET A 129 -6.77 0.83 6.57
C MET A 129 -5.42 1.47 6.97
N LEU A 130 -5.42 2.43 7.90
CA LEU A 130 -4.20 3.14 8.34
C LEU A 130 -3.13 2.22 8.96
N PRO A 131 -3.42 1.42 10.00
CA PRO A 131 -2.43 0.51 10.56
C PRO A 131 -1.96 -0.52 9.52
N VAL A 132 -2.82 -0.90 8.56
CA VAL A 132 -2.43 -1.83 7.48
C VAL A 132 -1.36 -1.22 6.58
N VAL A 133 -1.54 0.03 6.10
CA VAL A 133 -0.51 0.68 5.26
C VAL A 133 0.76 1.02 6.04
N ILE A 134 0.66 1.38 7.32
CA ILE A 134 1.82 1.59 8.19
C ILE A 134 2.63 0.30 8.33
N LEU A 135 1.97 -0.82 8.60
CA LEU A 135 2.62 -2.12 8.72
C LEU A 135 3.22 -2.57 7.38
N LEU A 136 2.53 -2.36 6.26
CA LEU A 136 3.07 -2.63 4.92
C LEU A 136 4.37 -1.85 4.68
N GLY A 137 4.41 -0.57 5.03
CA GLY A 137 5.61 0.27 4.95
C GLY A 137 6.73 -0.21 5.88
N HIS A 138 6.40 -0.60 7.11
CA HIS A 138 7.35 -1.14 8.08
C HIS A 138 8.00 -2.43 7.59
N TYR A 139 7.21 -3.40 7.13
CA TYR A 139 7.73 -4.64 6.53
C TYR A 139 8.47 -4.36 5.21
N GLY A 140 8.08 -3.31 4.49
CA GLY A 140 8.81 -2.68 3.38
C GLY A 140 10.28 -2.48 3.72
N ARG A 141 10.52 -1.62 4.71
CA ARG A 141 11.85 -1.23 5.19
C ARG A 141 12.64 -2.40 5.79
N LYS A 142 11.98 -3.29 6.53
CA LYS A 142 12.63 -4.46 7.16
C LYS A 142 13.20 -5.43 6.12
N LEU A 143 12.50 -5.65 5.00
CA LEU A 143 12.98 -6.51 3.93
C LEU A 143 14.22 -5.92 3.24
N SER A 144 14.22 -4.61 2.96
CA SER A 144 15.38 -3.94 2.36
C SER A 144 16.59 -3.91 3.29
N SER A 145 16.38 -3.76 4.61
CA SER A 145 17.49 -3.74 5.57
C SER A 145 18.15 -5.12 5.71
N GLN A 146 17.36 -6.20 5.71
CA GLN A 146 17.91 -7.56 5.76
C GLN A 146 18.75 -7.89 4.52
N LEU A 147 18.30 -7.48 3.34
CA LEU A 147 19.08 -7.65 2.11
C LEU A 147 20.43 -6.92 2.15
N CYS A 148 20.44 -5.71 2.72
CA CYS A 148 21.67 -4.94 2.90
C CYS A 148 22.63 -5.60 3.91
N GLN A 149 22.10 -6.28 4.94
CA GLN A 149 22.93 -7.02 5.91
C GLN A 149 23.54 -8.29 5.31
N THR A 150 22.77 -9.07 4.54
CA THR A 150 23.27 -10.30 3.90
C THR A 150 24.30 -10.02 2.79
N GLY A 151 24.31 -8.82 2.23
CA GLY A 151 25.31 -8.39 1.24
C GLY A 151 26.61 -7.83 1.83
N ARG A 152 26.73 -7.72 3.16
CA ARG A 152 27.97 -7.25 3.79
C ARG A 152 28.94 -8.44 3.89
N PRO A 153 30.15 -8.40 3.30
CA PRO A 153 31.13 -9.44 3.53
C PRO A 153 31.41 -9.51 5.04
N GLU A 154 31.46 -10.72 5.59
CA GLU A 154 31.93 -10.89 6.96
C GLU A 154 33.30 -10.23 7.06
N SER A 155 33.43 -9.28 7.99
CA SER A 155 34.74 -8.78 8.40
C SER A 155 35.59 -10.00 8.71
N PRO A 156 36.80 -10.15 8.14
CA PRO A 156 37.71 -11.16 8.65
C PRO A 156 37.85 -10.88 10.15
N LEU A 157 37.50 -11.88 10.95
CA LEU A 157 37.82 -11.95 12.36
C LEU A 157 39.27 -11.52 12.51
N ASN A 158 39.51 -10.44 13.25
CA ASN A 158 40.85 -10.04 13.62
C ASN A 158 41.29 -10.97 14.77
N PRO A 159 42.29 -11.86 14.58
CA PRO A 159 42.89 -12.62 15.66
C PRO A 159 44.14 -11.87 16.10
N TYR A 160 43.96 -10.85 16.94
CA TYR A 160 45.01 -10.32 17.80
C TYR A 160 44.44 -10.15 19.20
#